data_AF-A0A933LG84-F1
#
_entry.id   AF-A0A933LG84-F1
#
_cell.length_a   1.000
_cell.length_b   1.000
_cell.length_c   1.000
_cell.angle_alpha   90.00
_cell.angle_beta   90.00
_cell.angle_gamma   90.00
#
_symmetry.space_group_name_H-M   'P 1'
#
loop_
_entity.id
_entity.type
_entity.pdbx_description
1 polymer ?
#
loop_
_entity_poly.entity_id
_entity_poly.type
_entity_poly.pdbx_seq_one_letter_code
_entity_poly.pdbx_strand_id
1 'polypeptide(L)'
;MTERHACLPVMPGDFDHDCDVDAADFAAFQACARGPAVPHDGSPTCQDSDFDDDEDVDVTDFGAFQRCWSGEDHPVDPNCAN
;
A
#
# COMPACT_ATOMS: atom_id res chain seq x y z
N MET A 1 -10.21 16.88 -20.50
CA MET A 1 -11.22 16.04 -19.82
C MET A 1 -11.20 14.72 -20.55
N THR A 2 -10.29 13.83 -20.15
CA THR A 2 -10.13 12.52 -20.78
C THR A 2 -9.92 11.52 -19.64
N GLU A 3 -11.03 10.85 -19.30
CA GLU A 3 -11.08 9.48 -18.81
C GLU A 3 -10.08 9.12 -17.70
N ARG A 4 -10.50 9.30 -16.44
CA ARG A 4 -9.97 8.53 -15.31
C ARG A 4 -10.13 7.06 -15.70
N HIS A 5 -9.03 6.38 -16.00
CA HIS A 5 -9.06 4.92 -16.13
C HIS A 5 -9.57 4.40 -14.79
N ALA A 6 -10.66 3.64 -14.82
CA ALA A 6 -11.24 3.12 -13.60
C ALA A 6 -10.20 2.24 -12.89
N CYS A 7 -9.70 2.72 -11.75
CA CYS A 7 -9.04 1.88 -10.76
C CYS A 7 -9.81 0.60 -10.54
N LEU A 8 -9.09 -0.50 -10.27
CA LEU A 8 -9.74 -1.57 -9.54
C LEU A 8 -10.03 -1.08 -8.12
N PRO A 9 -11.11 -1.56 -7.48
CA PRO A 9 -11.51 -1.09 -6.14
C PRO A 9 -10.48 -1.36 -5.04
N VAL A 10 -9.51 -2.26 -5.29
CA VAL A 10 -8.44 -2.63 -4.37
C VAL A 10 -7.18 -2.78 -5.22
N MET A 11 -6.22 -1.90 -4.99
CA MET A 11 -4.90 -1.92 -5.61
C MET A 11 -3.87 -2.06 -4.50
N PRO A 12 -2.92 -3.01 -4.58
CA PRO A 12 -1.96 -3.20 -3.50
C PRO A 12 -1.14 -1.92 -3.30
N GLY A 13 -1.14 -1.40 -2.08
CA GLY A 13 -0.41 -0.20 -1.70
C GLY A 13 -1.05 1.15 -2.04
N ASP A 14 -2.22 1.18 -2.70
CA ASP A 14 -3.01 2.41 -2.97
C ASP A 14 -4.00 2.60 -1.82
N PHE A 15 -3.56 3.33 -0.79
CA PHE A 15 -4.28 3.51 0.47
C PHE A 15 -5.18 4.74 0.47
N ASP A 16 -4.97 5.70 -0.44
CA ASP A 16 -5.81 6.88 -0.57
C ASP A 16 -6.81 6.84 -1.75
N HIS A 17 -6.75 5.76 -2.55
CA HIS A 17 -7.67 5.39 -3.61
C HIS A 17 -7.65 6.34 -4.82
N ASP A 18 -6.47 6.80 -5.20
CA ASP A 18 -6.29 7.72 -6.32
C ASP A 18 -5.69 7.07 -7.59
N CYS A 19 -5.36 5.77 -7.51
CA CYS A 19 -4.89 4.88 -8.57
C CYS A 19 -3.39 4.85 -8.85
N ASP A 20 -2.58 5.52 -8.04
CA ASP A 20 -1.16 5.29 -8.04
C ASP A 20 -0.66 4.86 -6.67
N VAL A 21 0.64 4.57 -6.58
CA VAL A 21 1.29 4.32 -5.29
C VAL A 21 2.47 5.25 -5.20
N ASP A 22 2.38 6.19 -4.27
CA ASP A 22 3.31 7.28 -4.16
C ASP A 22 3.63 7.70 -2.71
N ALA A 23 4.00 8.97 -2.51
CA ALA A 23 4.35 9.49 -1.19
C ALA A 23 3.15 9.62 -0.24
N ALA A 24 1.93 9.81 -0.75
CA ALA A 24 0.71 9.86 0.05
C ALA A 24 0.42 8.48 0.66
N ASP A 25 0.52 7.42 -0.14
CA ASP A 25 0.39 6.05 0.34
C ASP A 25 1.50 5.66 1.30
N PHE A 26 2.73 6.10 1.03
CA PHE A 26 3.83 5.85 1.94
C PHE A 26 3.62 6.50 3.31
N ALA A 27 3.00 7.69 3.36
CA ALA A 27 2.64 8.29 4.64
C ALA A 27 1.59 7.47 5.40
N ALA A 28 0.66 6.82 4.69
CA ALA A 28 -0.29 5.88 5.28
C ALA A 28 0.41 4.60 5.77
N PHE A 29 1.28 3.99 4.96
CA PHE A 29 2.11 2.84 5.33
C PHE A 29 2.94 3.12 6.60
N GLN A 30 3.60 4.28 6.64
CA GLN A 30 4.43 4.70 7.78
C GLN A 30 3.64 4.87 9.08
N ALA A 31 2.34 5.18 9.01
CA ALA A 31 1.49 5.26 10.19
C ALA A 31 1.28 3.86 10.83
N CYS A 32 1.35 2.81 10.02
CA CYS A 32 1.22 1.42 10.44
C CYS A 32 2.55 0.78 10.82
N ALA A 33 3.68 1.23 10.30
CA ALA A 33 4.99 0.67 10.59
C ALA A 33 5.35 0.73 12.09
N ARG A 34 5.32 -0.43 12.76
CA ARG A 34 5.69 -0.60 14.18
C ARG A 34 7.00 -1.36 14.37
N GLY A 35 7.43 -2.10 13.34
CA GLY A 35 8.60 -2.97 13.35
C GLY A 35 8.27 -4.41 13.73
N PRO A 36 9.24 -5.32 13.56
CA PRO A 36 9.03 -6.76 13.66
C PRO A 36 8.53 -7.19 15.04
N ALA A 37 7.60 -8.13 15.05
CA ALA A 37 6.88 -8.68 16.17
C ALA A 37 6.13 -7.64 17.03
N VAL A 38 5.81 -6.47 16.48
CA VAL A 38 4.99 -5.45 17.15
C VAL A 38 3.66 -5.31 16.41
N PRO A 39 2.57 -5.90 16.94
CA PRO A 39 1.33 -5.94 16.21
C PRO A 39 0.80 -4.56 15.82
N HIS A 40 0.25 -4.45 14.62
CA HIS A 40 -0.46 -3.26 14.18
C HIS A 40 -1.81 -3.13 14.92
N ASP A 41 -2.48 -1.98 14.80
CA ASP A 41 -3.67 -1.66 15.60
C ASP A 41 -4.99 -2.27 15.06
N GLY A 42 -4.91 -3.07 14.01
CA GLY A 42 -6.06 -3.66 13.31
C GLY A 42 -6.92 -2.66 12.53
N SER A 43 -6.49 -1.42 12.33
CA SER A 43 -7.19 -0.50 11.42
C SER A 43 -7.15 -1.04 9.98
N PRO A 44 -8.15 -0.72 9.13
CA PRO A 44 -8.20 -1.23 7.76
C PRO A 44 -6.91 -0.96 6.98
N THR A 45 -6.39 0.27 7.04
CA THR A 45 -5.12 0.63 6.38
C THR A 45 -3.95 -0.21 6.86
N CYS A 46 -3.89 -0.56 8.16
CA CYS A 46 -2.80 -1.39 8.66
C CYS A 46 -2.97 -2.86 8.32
N GLN A 47 -4.20 -3.36 8.20
CA GLN A 47 -4.45 -4.69 7.64
C GLN A 47 -4.06 -4.75 6.16
N ASP A 48 -4.33 -3.69 5.40
CA ASP A 48 -3.93 -3.59 3.99
C ASP A 48 -2.42 -3.34 3.81
N SER A 49 -1.73 -2.89 4.88
CA SER A 49 -0.28 -2.66 4.89
C SER A 49 0.53 -3.88 5.38
N ASP A 50 -0.13 -4.89 5.97
CA ASP A 50 0.45 -6.18 6.35
C ASP A 50 0.37 -7.11 5.12
N PHE A 51 1.41 -7.09 4.31
CA PHE A 51 1.45 -7.76 3.01
C PHE A 51 1.82 -9.25 3.12
N ASP A 52 2.43 -9.67 4.23
CA ASP A 52 2.79 -11.08 4.46
C ASP A 52 1.92 -11.81 5.49
N ASP A 53 0.86 -11.14 5.97
CA ASP A 53 -0.18 -11.63 6.88
C ASP A 53 0.40 -12.14 8.22
N ASP A 54 1.37 -11.41 8.80
CA ASP A 54 2.09 -11.81 10.01
C ASP A 54 1.69 -11.05 11.30
N GLU A 55 0.68 -10.18 11.20
CA GLU A 55 0.11 -9.30 12.23
C GLU A 55 0.97 -8.07 12.57
N ASP A 56 2.08 -7.82 11.89
CA ASP A 56 2.83 -6.57 12.00
C ASP A 56 3.04 -5.85 10.66
N VAL A 57 3.65 -4.67 10.72
CA VAL A 57 4.02 -3.90 9.52
C VAL A 57 5.46 -3.49 9.70
N ASP A 58 6.33 -4.10 8.90
CA ASP A 58 7.77 -3.97 9.00
C ASP A 58 8.48 -3.84 7.64
N VAL A 59 9.76 -4.21 7.61
CA VAL A 59 10.61 -4.10 6.41
C VAL A 59 10.28 -5.13 5.34
N THR A 60 9.62 -6.23 5.70
CA THR A 60 9.14 -7.27 4.79
C THR A 60 7.95 -6.72 4.01
N ASP A 61 7.00 -6.09 4.70
CA ASP A 61 5.86 -5.37 4.10
C ASP A 61 6.30 -4.21 3.23
N PHE A 62 7.27 -3.43 3.71
CA PHE A 62 7.85 -2.36 2.90
C PHE A 62 8.47 -2.91 1.61
N GLY A 63 9.01 -4.12 1.68
CA GLY A 63 9.51 -4.87 0.54
C GLY A 63 8.45 -5.20 -0.50
N ALA A 64 7.20 -5.41 -0.08
CA ALA A 64 6.04 -5.57 -0.95
C ALA A 64 5.53 -4.21 -1.47
N PHE A 65 5.31 -3.25 -0.57
CA PHE A 65 4.89 -1.89 -0.90
C PHE A 65 5.78 -1.23 -1.97
N GLN A 66 7.11 -1.29 -1.84
CA GLN A 66 8.04 -0.68 -2.79
C GLN A 66 7.91 -1.22 -4.23
N ARG A 67 7.39 -2.46 -4.41
CA ARG A 67 7.19 -3.04 -5.74
C ARG A 67 6.00 -2.41 -6.46
N CYS A 68 5.07 -1.86 -5.68
CA CYS A 68 3.88 -1.17 -6.17
C CYS A 68 4.14 0.30 -6.48
N TRP A 69 5.22 0.89 -5.96
CA TRP A 69 5.58 2.28 -6.22
C TRP A 69 5.62 2.60 -7.72
N SER A 70 4.60 3.32 -8.18
CA SER A 70 4.46 3.79 -9.56
C SER A 70 4.80 5.28 -9.67
N GLY A 71 4.58 6.03 -8.58
CA GLY A 71 4.72 7.49 -8.52
C GLY A 71 3.46 8.22 -8.97
N GLU A 72 3.35 9.49 -8.57
CA GLU A 72 2.13 10.27 -8.83
C GLU A 72 1.78 10.38 -10.31
N ASP A 73 0.48 10.30 -10.61
CA ASP A 73 -0.12 10.25 -11.94
C ASP A 73 0.28 9.00 -12.78
N HIS A 74 0.92 7.99 -12.17
CA HIS A 74 1.26 6.73 -12.84
C HIS A 74 0.44 5.57 -12.29
N PRO A 75 -0.47 4.96 -13.08
CA PRO A 75 -1.27 3.85 -12.61
C PRO A 75 -0.42 2.69 -12.08
N VAL A 76 -0.72 2.23 -10.87
CA VAL A 76 -0.07 1.06 -10.27
C VAL A 76 -0.44 -0.25 -10.98
N ASP A 77 0.49 -1.20 -11.05
CA ASP A 77 0.23 -2.55 -11.56
C ASP A 77 -0.59 -3.34 -10.52
N PRO A 78 -1.79 -3.85 -10.83
CA PRO A 78 -2.59 -4.65 -9.90
C PRO A 78 -1.88 -5.88 -9.33
N ASN A 79 -0.80 -6.33 -9.97
CA ASN A 79 -0.06 -7.53 -9.60
C ASN A 79 1.29 -7.25 -8.91
N CYS A 80 1.58 -5.99 -8.55
CA CYS A 80 2.88 -5.56 -8.04
C CYS A 80 3.35 -6.27 -6.75
N ALA A 81 2.41 -6.74 -5.91
CA ALA A 81 2.70 -7.36 -4.62
C ALA A 81 2.88 -8.90 -4.66
N ASN A 82 2.69 -9.56 -5.82
CA ASN A 82 2.77 -11.03 -5.95
C ASN A 82 4.18 -11.62 -5.88
#